data_AF-A0A8R7QY83-F1
#
_entry.id   AF-A0A8R7QY83-F1
#
_cell.length_a   1.000
_cell.length_b   1.000
_cell.length_c   1.000
_cell.angle_alpha   90.00
_cell.angle_beta   90.00
_cell.angle_gamma   90.00
#
_symmetry.space_group_name_H-M   'P 1'
#
loop_
_entity.id
_entity.type
_entity.pdbx_description
1 polymer ?
#
loop_
_entity_poly.entity_id
_entity_poly.type
_entity_poly.pdbx_seq_one_letter_code
_entity_poly.pdbx_strand_id
1 'polypeptide(L)'
;MEPLLMLTVVLLLVHAVSSLVRTAIARRRYSRCYLLDYVCLKMAMDRKVSADIAGRVAMRNKRLGVREHRFLLGVILRSGIGEESYCPCSILEGREESPTH
;
A
#
# COMPACT_ATOMS: atom_id res chain seq x y z
N MET A 1 -7.82 32.81 52.13
CA MET A 1 -8.00 31.58 51.31
C MET A 1 -8.41 31.92 49.88
N GLU A 2 -9.30 32.90 49.69
CA GLU A 2 -9.69 33.46 48.39
C GLU A 2 -8.56 33.81 47.40
N PRO A 3 -7.49 34.57 47.77
CA PRO A 3 -6.46 34.95 46.78
C PRO A 3 -5.60 33.78 46.33
N LEU A 4 -5.39 32.78 47.19
CA LEU A 4 -4.63 31.58 46.87
C LEU A 4 -5.42 30.69 45.90
N LEU A 5 -6.73 30.56 46.13
CA LEU A 5 -7.64 29.84 45.24
C LEU A 5 -7.66 30.48 43.85
N MET A 6 -7.80 31.81 43.78
CA MET A 6 -7.76 32.56 42.53
C MET A 6 -6.43 32.37 41.78
N LEU A 7 -5.30 32.39 42.49
CA LEU A 7 -3.98 32.13 41.89
C LEU A 7 -3.90 30.71 41.29
N THR A 8 -4.40 29.69 42.01
CA THR A 8 -4.39 28.31 41.51
C THR A 8 -5.29 28.12 40.28
N VAL A 9 -6.47 28.75 40.25
CA VAL A 9 -7.37 28.71 39.10
C VAL A 9 -6.73 29.38 37.88
N VAL A 10 -6.08 30.54 38.07
CA VAL A 10 -5.36 31.23 37.00
C VAL A 10 -4.21 30.37 36.45
N LEU A 11 -3.43 29.72 37.34
CA LEU A 11 -2.35 28.81 36.94
C LEU A 11 -2.87 27.62 36.13
N LEU A 12 -3.98 27.01 36.55
CA LEU A 12 -4.62 25.92 35.81
C LEU A 12 -5.12 26.38 34.44
N LEU A 13 -5.72 27.57 34.36
CA LEU A 13 -6.21 28.14 33.11
C LEU A 13 -5.05 28.41 32.13
N VAL A 14 -3.97 29.01 32.60
CA VAL A 14 -2.75 29.25 31.81
C VAL A 14 -2.16 27.92 31.33
N HIS A 15 -2.11 26.90 32.20
CA HIS A 15 -1.61 25.59 31.81
C HIS A 15 -2.46 24.94 30.73
N ALA A 16 -3.79 24.96 30.88
CA ALA A 16 -4.74 24.43 29.91
C ALA A 16 -4.67 25.16 28.55
N VAL A 17 -4.57 26.48 28.55
CA VAL A 17 -4.38 27.26 27.32
C VAL A 17 -3.05 26.90 26.66
N SER A 18 -1.98 26.79 27.46
CA SER A 18 -0.65 26.44 26.93
C SER A 18 -0.62 25.03 26.31
N SER A 19 -1.33 24.05 26.88
CA SER A 19 -1.39 22.69 26.34
C SER A 19 -2.23 22.66 25.05
N LEU A 20 -3.32 23.41 24.99
CA LEU A 20 -4.14 23.54 23.78
C LEU A 20 -3.36 24.17 22.63
N VAL A 21 -2.62 25.25 22.90
CA VAL A 21 -1.76 25.90 21.88
C VAL A 21 -0.68 24.93 21.37
N ARG A 22 -0.02 24.19 22.28
CA ARG A 22 1.00 23.19 21.88
C ARG A 22 0.41 22.10 21.01
N THR A 23 -0.76 21.55 21.37
CA THR A 23 -1.40 20.49 20.58
C THR A 23 -1.85 20.99 19.20
N ALA A 24 -2.35 22.23 19.09
CA ALA A 24 -2.70 22.83 17.81
C ALA A 24 -1.47 23.01 16.90
N ILE A 25 -0.34 23.49 17.44
CA ILE A 25 0.92 23.63 16.70
C ILE A 25 1.45 22.25 16.27
N ALA A 26 1.41 21.26 17.16
CA ALA A 26 1.83 19.89 16.87
C ALA A 26 1.00 19.31 15.72
N ARG A 27 -0.34 19.37 15.80
CA ARG A 27 -1.23 18.90 14.72
C ARG A 27 -0.89 19.56 13.38
N ARG A 28 -0.67 20.88 13.36
CA ARG A 28 -0.30 21.62 12.15
C ARG A 28 1.05 21.19 11.56
N ARG A 29 2.00 20.76 12.40
CA ARG A 29 3.30 20.21 11.96
C ARG A 29 3.16 18.78 11.41
N TYR A 30 2.36 17.94 12.05
CA TYR A 30 2.18 16.53 11.65
C TYR A 30 1.25 16.33 10.44
N SER A 31 0.49 17.34 10.00
CA SER A 31 -0.31 17.26 8.75
C SER A 31 0.52 17.26 7.46
N ARG A 32 1.84 17.44 7.56
CA ARG A 32 2.74 17.53 6.41
C ARG A 32 3.56 16.25 6.29
N CYS A 33 2.93 15.19 5.78
CA CYS A 33 3.64 13.98 5.37
C CYS A 33 4.17 14.22 3.96
N TYR A 34 5.50 14.23 3.81
CA TYR A 34 6.16 14.32 2.52
C TYR A 34 6.72 12.96 2.15
N LEU A 35 6.39 12.47 0.96
CA LEU A 35 7.13 11.36 0.36
C LEU A 35 8.51 11.89 0.00
N LEU A 36 9.51 11.57 0.83
CA LEU A 36 10.87 12.10 0.69
C LEU A 36 11.65 11.39 -0.40
N ASP A 37 11.42 10.09 -0.54
CA ASP A 37 12.00 9.24 -1.56
C ASP A 37 11.06 8.08 -1.89
N TYR A 38 11.08 7.65 -3.15
CA TYR A 38 10.36 6.49 -3.65
C TYR A 38 11.19 5.83 -4.73
N VAL A 39 11.58 4.59 -4.48
CA VAL A 39 12.28 3.76 -5.46
C VAL A 39 11.33 2.66 -5.91
N CYS A 40 10.94 2.69 -7.18
CA CYS A 40 10.28 1.56 -7.83
C CYS A 40 11.35 0.65 -8.42
N LEU A 41 11.56 -0.52 -7.79
CA LEU A 41 12.47 -1.52 -8.34
C LEU A 41 11.84 -2.13 -9.60
N LYS A 42 12.25 -1.61 -10.76
CA LYS A 42 11.92 -2.21 -12.06
C LYS A 42 12.76 -3.47 -12.22
N MET A 43 12.13 -4.63 -12.21
CA MET A 43 12.82 -5.86 -12.53
C MET A 43 13.30 -5.84 -13.99
N ALA A 44 14.29 -6.68 -14.30
CA ALA A 44 14.84 -6.80 -15.64
C ALA A 44 13.72 -7.03 -16.69
N MET A 45 13.94 -6.52 -17.91
CA MET A 45 12.92 -6.46 -18.97
C MET A 45 12.42 -7.84 -19.40
N ASP A 46 13.20 -8.89 -19.14
CA ASP A 46 12.88 -10.29 -19.38
C ASP A 46 11.65 -10.79 -18.60
N ARG A 47 11.17 -10.03 -17.61
CA ARG A 47 10.01 -10.40 -16.77
C ARG A 47 8.69 -9.76 -17.19
N LYS A 48 8.67 -8.97 -18.26
CA LYS A 48 7.42 -8.44 -18.82
C LYS A 48 6.67 -9.51 -19.60
N VAL A 49 5.39 -9.67 -19.32
CA VAL A 49 4.48 -10.60 -19.97
C VAL A 49 3.31 -9.86 -20.57
N SER A 50 2.92 -10.27 -21.78
CA SER A 50 1.68 -9.82 -22.40
C SER A 50 0.47 -10.55 -21.82
N ALA A 51 -0.73 -10.02 -22.05
CA ALA A 51 -1.98 -10.70 -21.70
C ALA A 51 -2.08 -12.12 -22.28
N ASP A 52 -1.53 -12.35 -23.48
CA ASP A 52 -1.46 -13.66 -24.13
C ASP A 52 -0.56 -14.66 -23.36
N ILE A 53 0.63 -14.23 -22.94
CA ILE A 53 1.52 -15.04 -22.09
C ILE A 53 0.84 -15.33 -20.74
N ALA A 54 0.20 -14.33 -20.12
CA ALA A 54 -0.54 -14.51 -18.88
C ALA A 54 -1.70 -15.53 -19.03
N GLY A 55 -2.39 -15.50 -20.17
CA GLY A 55 -3.39 -16.49 -20.53
C GLY A 55 -2.82 -17.91 -20.61
N ARG A 56 -1.69 -18.10 -21.30
CA ARG A 56 -1.00 -19.40 -21.37
C ARG A 56 -0.58 -19.92 -20.01
N VAL A 57 -0.03 -19.05 -19.17
CA VAL A 57 0.36 -19.39 -17.79
C VAL A 57 -0.85 -19.83 -16.98
N ALA A 58 -1.97 -19.09 -17.05
CA ALA A 58 -3.20 -19.47 -16.36
C ALA A 58 -3.72 -20.84 -16.82
N MET A 59 -3.67 -21.12 -18.14
CA MET A 59 -4.12 -22.38 -18.72
C MET A 59 -3.21 -23.58 -18.42
N ARG A 60 -1.96 -23.35 -17.96
CA ARG A 60 -1.05 -24.44 -17.55
C ARG A 60 -1.57 -25.18 -16.31
N ASN A 61 -2.26 -24.49 -15.42
CA ASN A 61 -2.75 -25.08 -14.17
C ASN A 61 -4.03 -25.88 -14.38
N LYS A 62 -3.93 -27.21 -14.38
CA LYS A 62 -5.05 -28.14 -14.55
C LYS A 62 -6.00 -28.23 -13.35
N ARG A 63 -5.68 -27.56 -12.24
CA ARG A 63 -6.52 -27.52 -11.03
C ARG A 63 -7.57 -26.41 -11.10
N LEU A 64 -7.47 -25.50 -12.07
CA LEU A 64 -8.41 -24.40 -12.26
C LEU A 64 -9.63 -24.87 -13.05
N GLY A 65 -10.82 -24.49 -12.58
CA GLY A 65 -12.07 -24.70 -13.30
C GLY A 65 -12.40 -23.51 -14.21
N VAL A 66 -13.50 -23.66 -14.94
CA VAL A 66 -13.97 -22.64 -15.90
C VAL A 66 -14.31 -21.30 -15.22
N ARG A 67 -14.77 -21.34 -13.97
CA ARG A 67 -15.10 -20.12 -13.19
C ARG A 67 -13.84 -19.35 -12.82
N GLU A 68 -12.80 -20.08 -12.40
CA GLU A 68 -11.49 -19.54 -12.03
C GLU A 68 -10.81 -18.94 -13.25
N HIS A 69 -10.85 -19.60 -14.40
CA HIS A 69 -10.33 -19.04 -15.66
C HIS A 69 -11.06 -17.76 -16.07
N ARG A 70 -12.39 -17.70 -15.94
CA ARG A 70 -13.17 -16.49 -16.24
C ARG A 70 -12.84 -15.34 -15.30
N PHE A 71 -12.64 -15.64 -14.02
CA PHE A 71 -12.19 -14.67 -13.03
C PHE A 71 -10.82 -14.11 -13.40
N LEU A 72 -9.83 -14.98 -13.67
CA LEU A 72 -8.47 -14.57 -14.03
C LEU A 72 -8.44 -13.75 -15.32
N LEU A 73 -9.21 -14.14 -16.34
CA LEU A 73 -9.36 -13.36 -17.58
C LEU A 73 -9.93 -11.97 -17.30
N GLY A 74 -10.94 -11.88 -16.42
CA GLY A 74 -11.49 -10.61 -15.98
C GLY A 74 -10.45 -9.72 -15.29
N VAL A 75 -9.61 -10.29 -14.42
CA VAL A 75 -8.50 -9.58 -13.77
C VAL A 75 -7.49 -9.08 -14.80
N ILE A 76 -7.04 -9.95 -15.72
CA ILE A 76 -6.06 -9.58 -16.75
C ILE A 76 -6.56 -8.41 -17.61
N LEU A 77 -7.82 -8.45 -18.05
CA LEU A 77 -8.37 -7.43 -18.95
C LEU A 77 -8.87 -6.16 -18.25
N ARG A 78 -9.30 -6.24 -16.98
CA ARG A 78 -10.02 -5.12 -16.31
C ARG A 78 -9.28 -4.51 -15.12
N SER A 79 -8.09 -4.99 -14.79
CA SER A 79 -7.30 -4.47 -13.65
C SER A 79 -6.65 -3.10 -13.91
N GLY A 80 -6.64 -2.62 -15.15
CA GLY A 80 -5.95 -1.37 -15.52
C GLY A 80 -4.42 -1.49 -15.49
N ILE A 81 -3.88 -2.71 -15.49
CA ILE A 81 -2.44 -3.00 -15.39
C ILE A 81 -1.69 -2.78 -16.73
N GLY A 82 -2.41 -2.55 -17.82
CA GLY A 82 -1.86 -2.36 -19.18
C GLY A 82 -1.64 -3.69 -19.92
N GLU A 83 -1.28 -3.61 -21.21
CA GLU A 83 -1.09 -4.79 -22.08
C GLU A 83 0.10 -5.66 -21.67
N GLU A 84 1.11 -5.05 -21.05
CA GLU A 84 2.28 -5.72 -20.52
C GLU A 84 2.38 -5.50 -19.01
N SER A 85 2.60 -6.59 -18.28
CA SER A 85 2.82 -6.55 -16.83
C SER A 85 4.03 -7.37 -16.41
N TYR A 86 4.50 -7.20 -15.18
CA TYR A 86 5.58 -8.01 -14.64
C TYR A 86 5.04 -9.32 -14.05
N CYS A 87 5.67 -10.43 -14.38
CA CYS A 87 5.37 -11.74 -13.81
C CYS A 87 6.55 -12.25 -12.97
N PRO A 88 6.31 -12.86 -11.80
CA PRO A 88 7.34 -13.57 -11.04
C PRO A 88 8.04 -14.66 -11.89
N CYS A 89 9.37 -14.74 -11.79
CA CYS A 89 10.16 -15.76 -12.50
C CYS A 89 9.72 -17.19 -12.19
N SER A 90 9.39 -17.47 -10.92
CA SER A 90 8.89 -18.79 -10.51
C SER A 90 7.64 -19.19 -11.29
N ILE A 91 6.75 -18.23 -11.58
CA ILE A 91 5.57 -18.48 -12.38
C ILE A 91 5.96 -18.67 -13.85
N LEU A 92 6.83 -17.83 -14.41
CA LEU A 92 7.29 -18.02 -15.80
C LEU A 92 7.94 -19.40 -16.01
N GLU A 93 8.74 -19.85 -15.05
CA GLU A 93 9.50 -21.09 -15.06
C GLU A 93 8.66 -22.34 -14.72
N GLY A 94 7.37 -22.18 -14.40
CA GLY A 94 6.49 -23.31 -14.06
C GLY A 94 6.72 -23.91 -12.67
N ARG A 95 7.30 -23.12 -11.75
CA ARG A 95 7.53 -23.46 -10.34
C ARG A 95 6.45 -22.87 -9.42
N GLU A 96 5.20 -22.81 -9.86
CA GLU A 96 4.12 -22.24 -9.05
C GLU A 96 3.84 -23.06 -7.77
N GLU A 97 4.16 -24.36 -7.79
CA GLU A 97 3.98 -25.25 -6.64
C GLU A 97 5.09 -25.08 -5.57
N SER A 98 6.25 -24.54 -5.94
CA SER A 98 7.40 -24.34 -5.06
C SER A 98 8.17 -23.04 -5.39
N PRO A 99 7.56 -21.86 -5.17
CA PRO A 99 8.07 -20.58 -5.69
C PRO A 99 9.39 -20.10 -5.05
N THR A 100 9.85 -20.74 -3.98
CA THR A 100 11.06 -20.38 -3.22
C THR A 100 12.24 -21.34 -3.45
N HIS A 101 12.03 -22.45 -4.15
CA HIS A 101 13.05 -23.47 -4.44
C HIS A 101 13.53 -23.40 -5.89
#